data_AF-A0A947HZR6-F1
#
_entry.id   AF-A0A947HZR6-F1
#
_cell.length_a   1.000
_cell.length_b   1.000
_cell.length_c   1.000
_cell.angle_alpha   90.00
_cell.angle_beta   90.00
_cell.angle_gamma   90.00
#
_symmetry.space_group_name_H-M   'P 1'
#
loop_
_entity.id
_entity.type
_entity.pdbx_description
1 polymer ?
#
loop_
_entity_poly.entity_id
_entity_poly.type
_entity_poly.pdbx_seq_one_letter_code
_entity_poly.pdbx_strand_id
1 'polypeptide(L)'
;MPTHKSLLSSNKIVTLTVALLALLVGLFLMSFNNPPSLDDGLRHIAMAKAMLENGLYSSGFAWNNFFYEGYFADHIVDPWYGADLAYIPFASLPIVTALKAFIFSSIVLLMIAFWYVIKPMKLPPAWIAILLSILILGDQLFLSRLMLGRPYVLMTAVTLITLKGILERRYLLTALSLAVAVLVSNLFVFPLFIALLGCIWMWTTSSGLKGACRMGIAIIVGTAVGLLLHPQTIEYAVHTFDVFLRIPIMKDLQVGMELYSGVFTSTSATALLGVIILFSFICFSIKPRVQISEWHKEGITFLCFLVIIFLIAFFVWM
;
A
#
# COMPACT_ATOMS: atom_id res chain seq x y z
N MET A 1 8.81 33.95 17.95
CA MET A 1 8.46 33.88 16.51
C MET A 1 9.56 33.13 15.78
N PRO A 2 9.31 31.93 15.22
CA PRO A 2 10.31 31.25 14.41
C PRO A 2 10.55 32.05 13.12
N THR A 3 11.81 32.40 12.86
CA THR A 3 12.21 33.20 11.70
C THR A 3 11.99 32.42 10.41
N HIS A 4 11.37 33.06 9.41
CA HIS A 4 11.02 32.49 8.10
C HIS A 4 12.17 31.76 7.36
N LYS A 5 13.43 32.00 7.76
CA LYS A 5 14.62 31.30 7.25
C LYS A 5 14.71 29.82 7.65
N SER A 6 14.11 29.38 8.77
CA SER A 6 14.20 27.97 9.21
C SER A 6 13.21 27.01 8.52
N LEU A 7 12.08 27.52 8.04
CA LEU A 7 11.08 26.71 7.31
C LEU A 7 11.55 26.37 5.89
N LEU A 8 12.27 27.30 5.24
CA LEU A 8 12.85 27.08 3.91
C LEU A 8 14.03 26.09 3.92
N SER A 9 14.80 26.00 5.02
CA SER A 9 15.85 24.98 5.13
C SER A 9 15.29 23.58 5.43
N SER A 10 14.17 23.50 6.14
CA SER A 10 13.54 22.23 6.53
C SER A 10 13.00 21.43 5.34
N ASN A 11 12.25 22.08 4.44
CA ASN A 11 11.72 21.40 3.25
C ASN A 11 12.82 20.94 2.28
N LYS A 12 13.95 21.68 2.21
CA LYS A 12 15.08 21.33 1.34
C LYS A 12 15.70 19.99 1.72
N ILE A 13 15.86 19.70 3.01
CA ILE A 13 16.44 18.42 3.47
C ILE A 13 15.56 17.26 3.02
N VAL A 14 14.24 17.33 3.25
CA VAL A 14 13.33 16.23 2.88
C VAL A 14 13.29 16.03 1.36
N THR A 15 13.18 17.12 0.58
CA THR A 15 13.21 17.04 -0.88
C THR A 15 14.53 16.45 -1.38
N LEU A 16 15.67 16.85 -0.79
CA LEU A 16 16.97 16.30 -1.12
C LEU A 16 17.05 14.80 -0.76
N THR A 17 16.51 14.37 0.38
CA THR A 17 16.45 12.94 0.74
C THR A 17 15.63 12.14 -0.26
N VAL A 18 14.44 12.62 -0.63
CA VAL A 18 13.60 11.94 -1.65
C VAL A 18 14.35 11.85 -2.98
N ALA A 19 15.01 12.94 -3.41
CA ALA A 19 15.78 12.97 -4.64
C ALA A 19 16.98 12.01 -4.60
N LEU A 20 17.71 11.96 -3.49
CA LEU A 20 18.85 11.05 -3.29
C LEU A 20 18.41 9.59 -3.25
N LEU A 21 17.34 9.26 -2.53
CA LEU A 21 16.80 7.90 -2.48
C LEU A 21 16.28 7.47 -3.85
N ALA A 22 15.57 8.35 -4.56
CA ALA A 22 15.15 8.09 -5.93
C ALA A 22 16.36 7.85 -6.83
N LEU A 23 17.38 8.71 -6.78
CA LEU A 23 18.61 8.54 -7.55
C LEU A 23 19.30 7.20 -7.25
N LEU A 24 19.42 6.82 -5.97
CA LEU A 24 20.00 5.54 -5.57
C LEU A 24 19.23 4.36 -6.12
N VAL A 25 17.89 4.38 -6.02
CA VAL A 25 17.02 3.35 -6.60
C VAL A 25 17.17 3.29 -8.12
N GLY A 26 17.21 4.44 -8.78
CA GLY A 26 17.41 4.54 -10.23
C GLY A 26 18.75 3.96 -10.68
N LEU A 27 19.85 4.35 -10.02
CA LEU A 27 21.19 3.81 -10.30
C LEU A 27 21.25 2.30 -10.05
N PHE A 28 20.64 1.83 -8.96
CA PHE A 28 20.54 0.41 -8.65
C PHE A 28 19.81 -0.35 -9.76
N LEU A 29 18.60 0.08 -10.15
CA LEU A 29 17.83 -0.55 -11.23
C LEU A 29 18.55 -0.50 -12.58
N MET A 30 19.27 0.58 -12.88
CA MET A 30 20.03 0.72 -14.12
C MET A 30 21.26 -0.20 -14.16
N SER A 31 21.81 -0.59 -13.02
CA SER A 31 22.98 -1.47 -12.93
C SER A 31 22.70 -2.92 -13.36
N PHE A 32 21.43 -3.36 -13.31
CA PHE A 32 21.06 -4.71 -13.74
C PHE A 32 20.71 -4.75 -15.22
N ASN A 33 21.05 -5.83 -15.93
CA ASN A 33 20.59 -6.02 -17.31
C ASN A 33 19.08 -6.32 -17.40
N ASN A 34 18.53 -7.01 -16.39
CA ASN A 34 17.11 -7.34 -16.25
C ASN A 34 16.58 -6.81 -14.91
N PRO A 35 15.27 -6.57 -14.73
CA PRO A 35 14.74 -6.28 -13.40
C PRO A 35 15.05 -7.44 -12.43
N PRO A 36 15.18 -7.17 -11.12
CA PRO A 36 15.56 -8.19 -10.13
C PRO A 36 14.59 -9.39 -10.03
N SER A 37 13.35 -9.22 -10.49
CA SER A 37 12.41 -10.32 -10.70
C SER A 37 11.62 -10.09 -11.99
N LEU A 38 11.37 -11.20 -12.70
CA LEU A 38 10.70 -11.20 -13.99
C LEU A 38 9.28 -11.79 -13.91
N ASP A 39 8.86 -12.47 -12.85
CA ASP A 39 7.65 -13.31 -12.91
C ASP A 39 6.35 -12.49 -13.07
N ASP A 40 5.85 -11.87 -12.00
CA ASP A 40 4.55 -11.17 -12.09
C ASP A 40 4.60 -9.85 -12.85
N GLY A 41 5.72 -9.13 -12.76
CA GLY A 41 5.88 -7.87 -13.50
C GLY A 41 5.72 -8.07 -15.01
N LEU A 42 6.25 -9.18 -15.56
CA LEU A 42 6.11 -9.49 -16.99
C LEU A 42 4.66 -9.70 -17.39
N ARG A 43 3.84 -10.33 -16.55
CA ARG A 43 2.41 -10.54 -16.82
C ARG A 43 1.69 -9.20 -16.92
N HIS A 44 1.91 -8.31 -15.94
CA HIS A 44 1.27 -7.00 -15.91
C HIS A 44 1.64 -6.13 -17.11
N ILE A 45 2.93 -6.08 -17.49
CA ILE A 45 3.35 -5.30 -18.67
C ILE A 45 2.87 -5.93 -20.00
N ALA A 46 2.81 -7.26 -20.08
CA ALA A 46 2.26 -7.93 -21.26
C ALA A 46 0.76 -7.65 -21.41
N MET A 47 0.01 -7.71 -20.31
CA MET A 47 -1.41 -7.35 -20.29
C MET A 47 -1.62 -5.88 -20.66
N ALA A 48 -0.83 -4.96 -20.10
CA ALA A 48 -0.91 -3.55 -20.44
C ALA A 48 -0.61 -3.25 -21.92
N LYS A 49 0.36 -3.95 -22.52
CA LYS A 49 0.61 -3.88 -23.98
C LYS A 49 -0.58 -4.38 -24.77
N ALA A 50 -1.15 -5.51 -24.38
CA ALA A 50 -2.30 -6.07 -25.06
C ALA A 50 -3.55 -5.16 -24.95
N MET A 51 -3.78 -4.55 -23.78
CA MET A 51 -4.80 -3.53 -23.56
C MET A 51 -4.59 -2.28 -24.44
N LEU A 52 -3.33 -1.83 -24.59
CA LEU A 52 -3.00 -0.69 -25.44
C LEU A 52 -3.25 -0.98 -26.92
N GLU A 53 -2.92 -2.19 -27.38
CA GLU A 53 -3.07 -2.60 -28.78
C GLU A 53 -4.52 -2.90 -29.17
N ASN A 54 -5.30 -3.51 -28.28
CA ASN A 54 -6.62 -4.07 -28.59
C ASN A 54 -7.79 -3.31 -27.95
N GLY A 55 -7.50 -2.37 -27.04
CA GLY A 55 -8.48 -1.61 -26.27
C GLY A 55 -8.75 -2.22 -24.89
N LEU A 56 -9.21 -1.38 -23.95
CA LEU A 56 -9.39 -1.76 -22.54
C LEU A 56 -10.51 -2.80 -22.30
N TYR A 57 -11.46 -2.92 -23.23
CA TYR A 57 -12.68 -3.71 -23.07
C TYR A 57 -12.81 -4.86 -24.08
N SER A 58 -11.75 -5.19 -24.82
CA SER A 58 -11.81 -6.30 -25.78
C SER A 58 -12.07 -7.63 -25.06
N SER A 59 -13.15 -8.31 -25.48
CA SER A 59 -13.76 -9.50 -24.85
C SER A 59 -12.92 -10.79 -24.90
N GLY A 60 -11.62 -10.68 -25.15
CA GLY A 60 -10.67 -11.80 -25.21
C GLY A 60 -9.53 -11.72 -24.20
N PHE A 61 -9.44 -10.65 -23.40
CA PHE A 61 -8.39 -10.49 -22.39
C PHE A 61 -8.88 -10.98 -21.05
N ALA A 62 -8.47 -12.19 -20.72
CA ALA A 62 -8.72 -12.84 -19.46
C ALA A 62 -7.37 -13.12 -18.80
N TRP A 63 -7.28 -12.88 -17.50
CA TRP A 63 -6.02 -13.02 -16.76
C TRP A 63 -5.44 -14.44 -16.87
N ASN A 64 -6.29 -15.45 -17.00
CA ASN A 64 -5.91 -16.82 -17.26
C ASN A 64 -5.06 -17.04 -18.51
N ASN A 65 -5.13 -16.17 -19.52
CA ASN A 65 -4.30 -16.27 -20.72
C ASN A 65 -2.79 -16.11 -20.42
N PHE A 66 -2.43 -15.62 -19.24
CA PHE A 66 -1.05 -15.41 -18.80
C PHE A 66 -0.56 -16.45 -17.77
N PHE A 67 -1.38 -17.48 -17.49
CA PHE A 67 -1.05 -18.59 -16.60
C PHE A 67 -1.10 -19.92 -17.36
N TYR A 68 -0.12 -20.78 -17.09
CA TYR A 68 -0.06 -22.12 -17.68
C TYR A 68 -0.81 -23.16 -16.84
N GLU A 69 -0.92 -22.95 -15.53
CA GLU A 69 -1.54 -23.88 -14.58
C GLU A 69 -1.98 -23.16 -13.29
N GLY A 70 -2.74 -23.87 -12.44
CA GLY A 70 -3.20 -23.40 -11.13
C GLY A 70 -4.51 -22.59 -11.17
N TYR A 71 -4.95 -22.13 -10.00
CA TYR A 71 -6.25 -21.47 -9.84
C TYR A 71 -6.47 -20.31 -10.83
N PHE A 72 -5.44 -19.50 -11.10
CA PHE A 72 -5.56 -18.36 -12.01
C PHE A 72 -5.62 -18.76 -13.50
N ALA A 73 -5.20 -19.97 -13.89
CA ALA A 73 -5.41 -20.47 -15.25
C ALA A 73 -6.87 -20.89 -15.49
N ASP A 74 -7.60 -21.24 -14.43
CA ASP A 74 -9.00 -21.67 -14.52
C ASP A 74 -10.00 -20.49 -14.37
N HIS A 75 -9.53 -19.32 -13.96
CA HIS A 75 -10.39 -18.17 -13.64
C HIS A 75 -10.05 -16.94 -14.50
N ILE A 76 -11.05 -16.42 -15.18
CA ILE A 76 -10.94 -15.31 -16.15
C ILE A 76 -10.77 -13.93 -15.46
N VAL A 77 -11.07 -13.86 -14.16
CA VAL A 77 -11.05 -12.61 -13.39
C VAL A 77 -9.65 -12.05 -13.30
N ASP A 78 -9.52 -10.77 -13.65
CA ASP A 78 -8.33 -9.98 -13.37
C ASP A 78 -8.45 -9.35 -11.97
N PRO A 79 -7.67 -9.82 -10.97
CA PRO A 79 -7.72 -9.25 -9.64
C PRO A 79 -6.87 -7.99 -9.51
N TRP A 80 -6.20 -7.52 -10.57
CA TRP A 80 -5.22 -6.43 -10.60
C TRP A 80 -5.47 -5.36 -11.69
N TYR A 81 -6.65 -5.33 -12.29
CA TYR A 81 -7.03 -4.44 -13.39
C TYR A 81 -6.45 -3.02 -13.34
N GLY A 82 -6.66 -2.30 -12.23
CA GLY A 82 -6.17 -0.92 -12.08
C GLY A 82 -4.65 -0.81 -11.97
N ALA A 83 -3.97 -1.86 -11.51
CA ALA A 83 -2.52 -1.95 -11.60
C ALA A 83 -2.08 -2.14 -13.05
N ASP A 84 -2.73 -3.00 -13.82
CA ASP A 84 -2.44 -3.19 -15.26
C ASP A 84 -2.64 -1.90 -16.06
N LEU A 85 -3.70 -1.14 -15.76
CA LEU A 85 -3.89 0.20 -16.30
C LEU A 85 -2.73 1.15 -15.97
N ALA A 86 -2.14 1.03 -14.77
CA ALA A 86 -0.99 1.84 -14.37
C ALA A 86 0.31 1.47 -15.11
N TYR A 87 0.37 0.30 -15.76
CA TYR A 87 1.48 -0.09 -16.64
C TYR A 87 1.33 0.47 -18.07
N ILE A 88 0.12 0.82 -18.53
CA ILE A 88 -0.13 1.30 -19.90
C ILE A 88 0.79 2.46 -20.31
N PRO A 89 1.06 3.49 -19.47
CA PRO A 89 1.98 4.56 -19.82
C PRO A 89 3.41 4.09 -20.17
N PHE A 90 3.81 2.90 -19.72
CA PHE A 90 5.12 2.29 -19.95
C PHE A 90 5.09 1.22 -21.05
N ALA A 91 3.91 0.83 -21.55
CA ALA A 91 3.73 -0.29 -22.47
C ALA A 91 4.43 -0.09 -23.83
N SER A 92 4.66 1.14 -24.25
CA SER A 92 5.40 1.47 -25.48
C SER A 92 6.92 1.25 -25.37
N LEU A 93 7.45 1.10 -24.16
CA LEU A 93 8.88 0.87 -23.93
C LEU A 93 9.25 -0.61 -24.14
N PRO A 94 10.55 -0.90 -24.37
CA PRO A 94 11.07 -2.25 -24.24
C PRO A 94 10.75 -2.81 -22.85
N ILE A 95 10.40 -4.10 -22.78
CA ILE A 95 9.84 -4.75 -21.57
C ILE A 95 10.70 -4.47 -20.32
N VAL A 96 12.02 -4.66 -20.42
CA VAL A 96 12.96 -4.43 -19.30
C VAL A 96 12.91 -2.96 -18.84
N THR A 97 12.94 -2.02 -19.78
CA THR A 97 12.90 -0.58 -19.49
C THR A 97 11.56 -0.19 -18.87
N ALA A 98 10.45 -0.73 -19.39
CA ALA A 98 9.11 -0.50 -18.87
C ALA A 98 8.98 -0.93 -17.40
N LEU A 99 9.44 -2.14 -17.08
CA LEU A 99 9.40 -2.66 -15.71
C LEU A 99 10.22 -1.82 -14.74
N LYS A 100 11.45 -1.45 -15.11
CA LYS A 100 12.29 -0.58 -14.28
C LYS A 100 11.65 0.80 -14.07
N ALA A 101 11.08 1.38 -15.12
CA ALA A 101 10.41 2.68 -15.04
C ALA A 101 9.16 2.61 -14.13
N PHE A 102 8.38 1.54 -14.22
CA PHE A 102 7.23 1.32 -13.35
C PHE A 102 7.65 1.12 -11.88
N ILE A 103 8.65 0.26 -11.62
CA ILE A 103 9.19 0.03 -10.27
C ILE A 103 9.66 1.35 -9.66
N PHE A 104 10.47 2.10 -10.40
CA PHE A 104 10.97 3.40 -9.97
C PHE A 104 9.83 4.36 -9.64
N SER A 105 8.86 4.50 -10.55
CA SER A 105 7.72 5.40 -10.38
C SER A 105 6.86 5.01 -9.17
N SER A 106 6.63 3.72 -8.95
CA SER A 106 5.87 3.20 -7.83
C SER A 106 6.56 3.44 -6.49
N ILE A 107 7.88 3.26 -6.41
CA ILE A 107 8.68 3.55 -5.21
C ILE A 107 8.67 5.05 -4.90
N VAL A 108 8.81 5.91 -5.92
CA VAL A 108 8.71 7.37 -5.75
C VAL A 108 7.32 7.76 -5.25
N LEU A 109 6.26 7.18 -5.81
CA LEU A 109 4.89 7.43 -5.36
C LEU A 109 4.70 6.98 -3.90
N LEU A 110 5.25 5.83 -3.50
CA LEU A 110 5.23 5.36 -2.12
C LEU A 110 5.94 6.34 -1.17
N MET A 111 7.13 6.84 -1.54
CA MET A 111 7.85 7.84 -0.74
C MET A 111 7.04 9.14 -0.59
N ILE A 112 6.40 9.60 -1.67
CA ILE A 112 5.55 10.81 -1.65
C ILE A 112 4.32 10.57 -0.77
N ALA A 113 3.65 9.42 -0.90
CA ALA A 113 2.50 9.05 -0.09
C ALA A 113 2.90 9.01 1.39
N PHE A 114 4.00 8.33 1.73
CA PHE A 114 4.51 8.25 3.09
C PHE A 114 4.88 9.63 3.66
N TRP A 115 5.60 10.46 2.90
CA TRP A 115 5.90 11.84 3.29
C TRP A 115 4.61 12.62 3.56
N TYR A 116 3.61 12.47 2.69
CA TYR A 116 2.31 13.12 2.86
C TYR A 116 1.61 12.69 4.15
N VAL A 117 1.73 11.43 4.58
CA VAL A 117 1.17 10.93 5.86
C VAL A 117 1.90 11.50 7.07
N ILE A 118 3.22 11.58 7.07
CA ILE A 118 4.01 12.02 8.24
C ILE A 118 4.12 13.55 8.35
N LYS A 119 3.91 14.30 7.26
CA LYS A 119 4.00 15.78 7.25
C LYS A 119 3.21 16.48 8.37
N PRO A 120 1.96 16.09 8.71
CA PRO A 120 1.19 16.72 9.79
C PRO A 120 1.79 16.52 11.18
N MET A 121 2.66 15.52 11.38
CA MET A 121 3.28 15.21 12.68
C MET A 121 4.35 16.24 13.10
N LYS A 122 4.68 17.20 12.22
CA LYS A 122 5.66 18.28 12.48
C LYS A 122 7.02 17.76 12.97
N LEU A 123 7.42 16.57 12.52
CA LEU A 123 8.71 15.98 12.85
C LEU A 123 9.85 16.87 12.32
N PRO A 124 11.00 16.95 13.01
CA PRO A 124 12.16 17.59 12.45
C PRO A 124 12.57 16.92 11.13
N PRO A 125 13.02 17.68 10.12
CA PRO A 125 13.30 17.16 8.78
C PRO A 125 14.33 16.01 8.77
N ALA A 126 15.28 15.99 9.71
CA ALA A 126 16.22 14.87 9.87
C ALA A 126 15.51 13.55 10.21
N TRP A 127 14.47 13.58 11.06
CA TRP A 127 13.67 12.39 11.38
C TRP A 127 12.85 11.92 10.18
N ILE A 128 12.29 12.86 9.41
CA ILE A 128 11.57 12.54 8.17
C ILE A 128 12.53 11.84 7.19
N ALA A 129 13.75 12.35 7.05
CA ALA A 129 14.77 11.73 6.22
C ALA A 129 15.14 10.31 6.69
N ILE A 130 15.34 10.11 8.00
CA ILE A 130 15.60 8.78 8.58
C ILE A 130 14.43 7.82 8.30
N LEU A 131 13.19 8.26 8.53
CA LEU A 131 12.00 7.43 8.30
C LEU A 131 11.84 7.04 6.81
N LEU A 132 12.12 7.97 5.88
CA LEU A 132 12.12 7.67 4.45
C LEU A 132 13.22 6.67 4.07
N SER A 133 14.43 6.82 4.65
CA SER A 133 15.50 5.86 4.43
C SER A 133 15.16 4.48 5.00
N ILE A 134 14.56 4.40 6.20
CA ILE A 134 14.10 3.15 6.80
C ILE A 134 12.99 2.51 5.95
N LEU A 135 12.06 3.29 5.40
CA LEU A 135 11.00 2.77 4.53
C LEU A 135 11.57 2.01 3.34
N ILE A 136 12.66 2.51 2.73
CA ILE A 136 13.23 1.90 1.52
C ILE A 136 14.30 0.86 1.85
N LEU A 137 15.17 1.13 2.82
CA LEU A 137 16.39 0.37 3.10
C LEU A 137 16.36 -0.40 4.43
N GLY A 138 15.30 -0.24 5.23
CA GLY A 138 15.24 -0.75 6.60
C GLY A 138 14.98 -2.25 6.71
N ASP A 139 14.40 -2.88 5.68
CA ASP A 139 14.20 -4.32 5.64
C ASP A 139 14.49 -4.88 4.25
N GLN A 140 15.29 -5.95 4.20
CA GLN A 140 15.74 -6.57 2.96
C GLN A 140 14.59 -7.23 2.19
N LEU A 141 13.63 -7.85 2.88
CA LEU A 141 12.48 -8.49 2.25
C LEU A 141 11.53 -7.46 1.67
N PHE A 142 11.29 -6.36 2.38
CA PHE A 142 10.50 -5.25 1.85
C PHE A 142 11.18 -4.63 0.64
N LEU A 143 12.49 -4.35 0.72
CA LEU A 143 13.26 -3.85 -0.41
C LEU A 143 13.19 -4.78 -1.63
N SER A 144 13.32 -6.10 -1.44
CA SER A 144 13.19 -7.04 -2.54
C SER A 144 11.78 -7.03 -3.15
N ARG A 145 10.74 -6.93 -2.32
CA ARG A 145 9.34 -6.79 -2.75
C ARG A 145 9.08 -5.49 -3.51
N LEU A 146 9.70 -4.37 -3.12
CA LEU A 146 9.63 -3.10 -3.85
C LEU A 146 10.15 -3.24 -5.28
N MET A 147 11.14 -4.12 -5.50
CA MET A 147 11.80 -4.32 -6.80
C MET A 147 11.12 -5.34 -7.71
N LEU A 148 10.01 -5.97 -7.30
CA LEU A 148 9.33 -7.00 -8.10
C LEU A 148 8.45 -6.42 -9.22
N GLY A 149 8.10 -5.12 -9.16
CA GLY A 149 7.09 -4.56 -10.04
C GLY A 149 5.76 -5.29 -9.86
N ARG A 150 5.29 -5.38 -8.60
CA ARG A 150 3.97 -5.92 -8.25
C ARG A 150 3.03 -4.78 -7.85
N PRO A 151 1.70 -4.97 -7.99
CA PRO A 151 0.66 -4.03 -7.53
C PRO A 151 0.78 -3.65 -6.05
N TYR A 152 1.44 -4.49 -5.26
CA TYR A 152 1.66 -4.32 -3.81
C TYR A 152 2.19 -2.93 -3.42
N VAL A 153 3.15 -2.38 -4.17
CA VAL A 153 3.75 -1.07 -3.84
C VAL A 153 2.72 0.06 -3.99
N LEU A 154 1.96 0.03 -5.08
CA LEU A 154 0.85 0.96 -5.30
C LEU A 154 -0.23 0.79 -4.24
N MET A 155 -0.58 -0.45 -3.90
CA MET A 155 -1.57 -0.73 -2.86
C MET A 155 -1.12 -0.21 -1.49
N THR A 156 0.17 -0.31 -1.17
CA THR A 156 0.73 0.27 0.06
C THR A 156 0.62 1.79 0.06
N ALA A 157 0.94 2.45 -1.06
CA ALA A 157 0.77 3.90 -1.21
C ALA A 157 -0.71 4.33 -1.04
N VAL A 158 -1.65 3.62 -1.68
CA VAL A 158 -3.10 3.88 -1.54
C VAL A 158 -3.59 3.61 -0.11
N THR A 159 -3.04 2.59 0.56
CA THR A 159 -3.34 2.29 1.96
C THR A 159 -2.90 3.43 2.89
N LEU A 160 -1.70 3.99 2.67
CA LEU A 160 -1.22 5.16 3.41
C LEU A 160 -2.10 6.38 3.19
N ILE A 161 -2.55 6.64 1.96
CA ILE A 161 -3.47 7.73 1.65
C ILE A 161 -4.83 7.53 2.35
N THR A 162 -5.35 6.30 2.34
CA THR A 162 -6.58 5.91 3.03
C THR A 162 -6.45 6.15 4.54
N LEU A 163 -5.35 5.70 5.15
CA LEU A 163 -5.03 5.91 6.56
C LEU A 163 -5.01 7.40 6.91
N LYS A 164 -4.39 8.22 6.05
CA LYS A 164 -4.41 9.68 6.25
C LYS A 164 -5.82 10.27 6.16
N GLY A 165 -6.63 9.82 5.20
CA GLY A 165 -8.04 10.22 5.08
C GLY A 165 -8.81 9.94 6.37
N ILE A 166 -8.55 8.80 7.01
CA ILE A 166 -9.11 8.43 8.31
C ILE A 166 -8.60 9.35 9.42
N LEU A 167 -7.29 9.47 9.61
CA LEU A 167 -6.70 10.28 10.70
C LEU A 167 -7.14 11.75 10.64
N GLU A 168 -7.19 12.32 9.43
CA GLU A 168 -7.61 13.71 9.20
C GLU A 168 -9.12 13.88 9.00
N ARG A 169 -9.91 12.79 9.11
CA ARG A 169 -11.37 12.79 8.93
C ARG A 169 -11.82 13.34 7.56
N ARG A 170 -11.01 13.14 6.52
CA ARG A 170 -11.30 13.53 5.14
C ARG A 170 -12.09 12.42 4.43
N TYR A 171 -13.40 12.39 4.64
CA TYR A 171 -14.30 11.36 4.10
C TYR A 171 -14.18 11.17 2.58
N LEU A 172 -14.11 12.28 1.82
CA LEU A 172 -13.96 12.21 0.36
C LEU A 172 -12.63 11.56 -0.05
N LEU A 173 -11.54 11.87 0.66
CA LEU A 173 -10.23 11.26 0.39
C LEU A 173 -10.29 9.76 0.62
N THR A 174 -10.92 9.32 1.73
CA THR A 174 -11.12 7.89 2.02
C THR A 174 -11.98 7.20 0.97
N ALA A 175 -13.07 7.83 0.52
CA ALA A 175 -13.93 7.25 -0.52
C ALA A 175 -13.18 7.09 -1.84
N LEU A 176 -12.46 8.12 -2.28
CA LEU A 176 -11.68 8.09 -3.52
C LEU A 176 -10.52 7.08 -3.42
N SER A 177 -9.81 7.04 -2.30
CA SER A 177 -8.70 6.09 -2.13
C SER A 177 -9.18 4.64 -2.08
N LEU A 178 -10.35 4.36 -1.48
CA LEU A 178 -10.95 3.02 -1.51
C LEU A 178 -11.45 2.63 -2.89
N ALA A 179 -12.07 3.56 -3.64
CA ALA A 179 -12.46 3.30 -5.03
C ALA A 179 -11.24 2.93 -5.88
N VAL A 180 -10.15 3.68 -5.74
CA VAL A 180 -8.86 3.37 -6.39
C VAL A 180 -8.30 2.04 -5.89
N ALA A 181 -8.36 1.75 -4.58
CA ALA A 181 -7.86 0.50 -4.03
C ALA A 181 -8.57 -0.71 -4.64
N VAL A 182 -9.90 -0.70 -4.69
CA VAL A 182 -10.70 -1.77 -5.30
C VAL A 182 -10.28 -1.99 -6.75
N LEU A 183 -10.11 -0.92 -7.52
CA LEU A 183 -9.70 -1.05 -8.91
C LEU A 183 -8.26 -1.59 -9.03
N VAL A 184 -7.33 -1.14 -8.19
CA VAL A 184 -5.91 -1.51 -8.29
C VAL A 184 -5.67 -2.98 -7.98
N SER A 185 -6.30 -3.55 -6.95
CA SER A 185 -6.08 -4.95 -6.60
C SER A 185 -7.12 -5.51 -5.64
N ASN A 186 -7.40 -6.81 -5.70
CA ASN A 186 -8.10 -7.59 -4.66
C ASN A 186 -7.49 -7.43 -3.25
N LEU A 187 -6.22 -7.00 -3.16
CA LEU A 187 -5.56 -6.58 -1.92
C LEU A 187 -6.21 -5.34 -1.26
N PHE A 188 -7.22 -4.71 -1.87
CA PHE A 188 -7.99 -3.61 -1.26
C PHE A 188 -8.66 -3.99 0.06
N VAL A 189 -8.80 -5.29 0.34
CA VAL A 189 -9.28 -5.78 1.64
C VAL A 189 -8.46 -5.23 2.81
N PHE A 190 -7.16 -4.95 2.63
CA PHE A 190 -6.31 -4.36 3.66
C PHE A 190 -6.65 -2.89 3.96
N PRO A 191 -6.68 -1.95 2.99
CA PRO A 191 -7.16 -0.60 3.25
C PRO A 191 -8.63 -0.55 3.68
N LEU A 192 -9.49 -1.46 3.19
CA LEU A 192 -10.87 -1.58 3.67
C LEU A 192 -10.91 -1.95 5.16
N PHE A 193 -10.16 -2.96 5.59
CA PHE A 193 -10.05 -3.37 6.98
C PHE A 193 -9.56 -2.21 7.88
N ILE A 194 -8.52 -1.50 7.45
CA ILE A 194 -8.03 -0.30 8.15
C ILE A 194 -9.13 0.76 8.25
N ALA A 195 -9.91 0.98 7.19
CA ALA A 195 -11.00 1.95 7.19
C ALA A 195 -12.14 1.56 8.14
N LEU A 196 -12.49 0.28 8.20
CA LEU A 196 -13.49 -0.24 9.13
C LEU A 196 -13.04 -0.07 10.59
N LEU A 197 -11.78 -0.42 10.91
CA LEU A 197 -11.22 -0.15 12.24
C LEU A 197 -11.15 1.35 12.54
N GLY A 198 -10.83 2.17 11.54
CA GLY A 198 -10.85 3.63 11.64
C GLY A 198 -12.24 4.18 11.95
N CYS A 199 -13.30 3.58 11.40
CA CYS A 199 -14.68 3.91 11.70
C CYS A 199 -15.03 3.61 13.17
N ILE A 200 -14.62 2.44 13.68
CA ILE A 200 -14.78 2.07 15.09
C ILE A 200 -14.02 3.03 16.00
N TRP A 201 -12.76 3.34 15.67
CA TRP A 201 -11.97 4.33 16.40
C TRP A 201 -12.65 5.71 16.41
N MET A 202 -13.20 6.18 15.29
CA MET A 202 -13.90 7.46 15.26
C MET A 202 -15.09 7.51 16.21
N TRP A 203 -15.80 6.39 16.37
CA TRP A 203 -16.91 6.30 17.32
C TRP A 203 -16.47 6.53 18.77
N THR A 204 -15.26 6.11 19.14
CA THR A 204 -14.70 6.29 20.49
C THR A 204 -14.04 7.67 20.70
N THR A 205 -13.92 8.49 19.65
CA THR A 205 -13.36 9.86 19.75
C THR A 205 -14.44 10.92 19.96
N SER A 206 -14.03 12.18 20.14
CA SER A 206 -14.94 13.33 20.23
C SER A 206 -15.82 13.55 18.99
N SER A 207 -15.48 12.95 17.84
CA SER A 207 -16.34 12.96 16.65
C SER A 207 -17.60 12.11 16.83
N GLY A 208 -17.56 11.14 17.75
CA GLY A 208 -18.66 10.28 18.14
C GLY A 208 -19.32 9.56 16.96
N LEU A 209 -20.59 9.21 17.15
CA LEU A 209 -21.39 8.47 16.18
C LEU A 209 -21.49 9.18 14.82
N LYS A 210 -21.60 10.52 14.79
CA LYS A 210 -21.72 11.29 13.54
C LYS A 210 -20.47 11.14 12.66
N GLY A 211 -19.28 11.19 13.25
CA GLY A 211 -18.03 11.00 12.52
C GLY A 211 -17.91 9.58 11.96
N ALA A 212 -18.25 8.58 12.79
CA ALA A 212 -18.27 7.18 12.40
C ALA A 212 -19.26 6.92 11.25
N CYS A 213 -20.50 7.41 11.33
CA CYS A 213 -21.48 7.25 10.25
C CYS A 213 -21.02 7.86 8.93
N ARG A 214 -20.44 9.07 8.95
CA ARG A 214 -19.89 9.70 7.73
C ARG A 214 -18.75 8.90 7.14
N MET A 215 -17.87 8.36 7.99
CA MET A 215 -16.80 7.47 7.53
C MET A 215 -17.35 6.16 6.96
N GLY A 216 -18.34 5.55 7.62
CA GLY A 216 -19.04 4.37 7.12
C GLY A 216 -19.66 4.58 5.74
N ILE A 217 -20.36 5.71 5.53
CA ILE A 217 -20.90 6.07 4.21
C ILE A 217 -19.77 6.22 3.19
N ALA A 218 -18.68 6.90 3.52
CA ALA A 218 -17.55 7.06 2.61
C ALA A 218 -16.91 5.72 2.22
N ILE A 219 -16.81 4.78 3.17
CA ILE A 219 -16.30 3.43 2.93
C ILE A 219 -17.22 2.67 1.97
N ILE A 220 -18.53 2.67 2.24
CA ILE A 220 -19.54 1.99 1.40
C ILE A 220 -19.52 2.58 -0.02
N VAL A 221 -19.58 3.91 -0.13
CA VAL A 221 -19.61 4.60 -1.43
C VAL A 221 -18.32 4.36 -2.21
N GLY A 222 -17.15 4.53 -1.58
CA GLY A 222 -15.87 4.30 -2.25
C GLY A 222 -15.72 2.88 -2.75
N THR A 223 -16.05 1.89 -1.92
CA THR A 223 -15.97 0.47 -2.28
C THR A 223 -16.97 0.13 -3.39
N ALA A 224 -18.22 0.58 -3.28
CA ALA A 224 -19.25 0.33 -4.28
C ALA A 224 -18.90 0.97 -5.64
N VAL A 225 -18.42 2.22 -5.65
CA VAL A 225 -17.97 2.88 -6.87
C VAL A 225 -16.81 2.13 -7.50
N GLY A 226 -15.82 1.70 -6.71
CA GLY A 226 -14.70 0.89 -7.22
C GLY A 226 -15.17 -0.41 -7.86
N LEU A 227 -16.10 -1.14 -7.22
CA LEU A 227 -16.65 -2.39 -7.73
C LEU A 227 -17.44 -2.17 -9.03
N LEU A 228 -18.30 -1.14 -9.08
CA LEU A 228 -19.10 -0.80 -10.26
C LEU A 228 -18.26 -0.35 -11.46
N LEU A 229 -17.07 0.21 -11.20
CA LEU A 229 -16.14 0.60 -12.26
C LEU A 229 -15.23 -0.56 -12.72
N HIS A 230 -15.21 -1.68 -12.00
CA HIS A 230 -14.45 -2.86 -12.40
C HIS A 230 -15.15 -3.54 -13.60
N PRO A 231 -14.44 -3.90 -14.68
CA PRO A 231 -15.05 -4.49 -15.88
C PRO A 231 -15.70 -5.86 -15.63
N GLN A 232 -15.30 -6.56 -14.57
CA GLN A 232 -15.78 -7.89 -14.16
C GLN A 232 -16.35 -7.84 -12.72
N THR A 233 -17.30 -6.95 -12.43
CA THR A 233 -17.74 -6.66 -11.05
C THR A 233 -18.15 -7.89 -10.24
N ILE A 234 -18.99 -8.76 -10.80
CA ILE A 234 -19.59 -9.88 -10.07
C ILE A 234 -18.52 -10.93 -9.79
N GLU A 235 -17.77 -11.31 -10.82
CA GLU A 235 -16.73 -12.33 -10.73
C GLU A 235 -15.58 -11.86 -9.84
N TYR A 236 -15.22 -10.56 -9.87
CA TYR A 236 -14.24 -9.97 -8.97
C TYR A 236 -14.69 -9.99 -7.50
N ALA A 237 -15.97 -9.72 -7.23
CA ALA A 237 -16.52 -9.81 -5.87
C ALA A 237 -16.51 -11.25 -5.35
N VAL A 238 -16.90 -12.22 -6.18
CA VAL A 238 -16.85 -13.65 -5.86
C VAL A 238 -15.40 -14.10 -5.62
N HIS A 239 -14.48 -13.71 -6.50
CA HIS A 239 -13.06 -14.03 -6.37
C HIS A 239 -12.47 -13.47 -5.07
N THR A 240 -12.78 -12.22 -4.73
CA THR A 240 -12.31 -11.60 -3.47
C THR A 240 -12.85 -12.34 -2.26
N PHE A 241 -14.12 -12.75 -2.29
CA PHE A 241 -14.72 -13.57 -1.23
C PHE A 241 -14.01 -14.92 -1.10
N ASP A 242 -13.80 -15.65 -2.21
CA ASP A 242 -13.14 -16.94 -2.20
C ASP A 242 -11.70 -16.84 -1.66
N VAL A 243 -10.90 -15.90 -2.16
CA VAL A 243 -9.48 -15.79 -1.79
C VAL A 243 -9.27 -15.40 -0.33
N PHE A 244 -10.03 -14.44 0.20
CA PHE A 244 -9.77 -13.90 1.54
C PHE A 244 -10.62 -14.49 2.66
N LEU A 245 -11.78 -15.07 2.35
CA LEU A 245 -12.68 -15.63 3.36
C LEU A 245 -12.73 -17.16 3.31
N ARG A 246 -12.64 -17.75 2.12
CA ARG A 246 -12.78 -19.20 1.95
C ARG A 246 -11.43 -19.94 2.02
N ILE A 247 -10.43 -19.52 1.25
CA ILE A 247 -9.12 -20.19 1.17
C ILE A 247 -8.44 -20.33 2.54
N PRO A 248 -8.40 -19.30 3.42
CA PRO A 248 -7.74 -19.43 4.72
C PRO A 248 -8.40 -20.46 5.68
N ILE A 249 -9.63 -20.88 5.38
CA ILE A 249 -10.40 -21.84 6.19
C ILE A 249 -10.38 -23.24 5.55
N MET A 250 -10.02 -23.36 4.27
CA MET A 250 -9.95 -24.62 3.55
C MET A 250 -8.63 -25.35 3.85
N LYS A 251 -8.72 -26.50 4.52
CA LYS A 251 -7.56 -27.31 4.94
C LYS A 251 -6.90 -28.12 3.81
N ASP A 252 -7.59 -28.31 2.69
CA ASP A 252 -7.19 -29.25 1.63
C ASP A 252 -6.78 -28.58 0.31
N LEU A 253 -6.53 -27.26 0.30
CA LEU A 253 -5.97 -26.63 -0.89
C LEU A 253 -4.47 -26.98 -0.96
N GLN A 254 -4.02 -27.46 -2.12
CA GLN A 254 -2.62 -27.39 -2.52
C GLN A 254 -2.26 -25.91 -2.71
N VAL A 255 -2.17 -25.18 -1.60
CA VAL A 255 -1.64 -23.82 -1.58
C VAL A 255 -0.17 -24.01 -1.97
N GLY A 256 0.18 -23.61 -3.19
CA GLY A 256 1.56 -23.64 -3.67
C GLY A 256 2.50 -23.01 -2.63
N MET A 257 3.80 -23.30 -2.75
CA MET A 257 4.85 -23.07 -1.73
C MET A 257 5.09 -21.59 -1.28
N GLU A 258 4.12 -20.68 -1.42
CA GLU A 258 4.24 -19.26 -1.09
C GLU A 258 4.01 -18.93 0.40
N LEU A 259 3.52 -19.87 1.22
CA LEU A 259 3.36 -19.70 2.67
C LEU A 259 4.53 -20.39 3.40
N TYR A 260 5.52 -19.60 3.83
CA TYR A 260 6.67 -20.06 4.62
C TYR A 260 6.45 -19.82 6.11
N SER A 261 6.99 -20.70 6.96
CA SER A 261 6.95 -20.52 8.41
C SER A 261 7.93 -19.44 8.88
N GLY A 262 7.44 -18.47 9.66
CA GLY A 262 8.16 -17.21 9.91
C GLY A 262 8.66 -16.95 11.32
N VAL A 263 8.31 -17.78 12.30
CA VAL A 263 8.39 -17.38 13.72
C VAL A 263 9.83 -17.17 14.22
N PHE A 264 10.87 -17.60 13.50
CA PHE A 264 12.27 -17.40 13.93
C PHE A 264 13.28 -17.06 12.82
N THR A 265 12.82 -16.83 11.59
CA THR A 265 13.69 -16.61 10.41
C THR A 265 13.44 -15.27 9.72
N SER A 266 12.37 -14.56 10.07
CA SER A 266 11.96 -13.34 9.38
C SER A 266 12.50 -12.07 10.06
N THR A 267 13.37 -11.34 9.37
CA THR A 267 13.86 -10.00 9.76
C THR A 267 12.74 -8.97 9.90
N SER A 268 11.56 -9.25 9.35
CA SER A 268 10.38 -8.39 9.42
C SER A 268 9.89 -8.16 10.84
N ALA A 269 9.98 -9.15 11.74
CA ALA A 269 9.56 -9.00 13.13
C ALA A 269 10.47 -8.01 13.89
N THR A 270 11.78 -8.09 13.65
CA THR A 270 12.76 -7.13 14.21
C THR A 270 12.60 -5.73 13.65
N ALA A 271 12.32 -5.60 12.34
CA ALA A 271 12.02 -4.30 11.73
C ALA A 271 10.75 -3.68 12.33
N LEU A 272 9.70 -4.48 12.54
CA LEU A 272 8.45 -4.00 13.14
C LEU A 272 8.62 -3.58 14.60
N LEU A 273 9.38 -4.35 15.39
CA LEU A 273 9.73 -3.98 16.77
C LEU A 273 10.52 -2.66 16.80
N GLY A 274 11.47 -2.48 15.87
CA GLY A 274 12.21 -1.24 15.69
C GLY A 274 11.28 -0.05 15.37
N VAL A 275 10.29 -0.25 14.50
CA VAL A 275 9.27 0.76 14.19
C VAL A 275 8.41 1.08 15.43
N ILE A 276 7.98 0.09 16.21
CA ILE A 276 7.22 0.30 17.45
C ILE A 276 8.03 1.13 18.45
N ILE A 277 9.31 0.78 18.65
CA ILE A 277 10.21 1.51 19.56
C ILE A 277 10.41 2.94 19.06
N LEU A 278 10.66 3.13 17.77
CA LEU A 278 10.86 4.44 17.17
C LEU A 278 9.60 5.30 17.28
N PHE A 279 8.42 4.74 16.99
CA PHE A 279 7.16 5.46 17.07
C PHE A 279 6.80 5.83 18.50
N SER A 280 7.04 4.90 19.44
CA SER A 280 6.89 5.15 20.88
C SER A 280 7.83 6.27 21.32
N PHE A 281 9.11 6.20 20.94
CA PHE A 281 10.10 7.22 21.27
C PHE A 281 9.74 8.60 20.72
N ILE A 282 9.26 8.67 19.46
CA ILE A 282 8.77 9.92 18.86
C ILE A 282 7.57 10.47 19.64
N CYS A 283 6.61 9.62 20.01
CA CYS A 283 5.44 10.03 20.79
C CYS A 283 5.83 10.56 22.18
N PHE A 284 6.73 9.87 22.88
CA PHE A 284 7.20 10.26 24.21
C PHE A 284 8.10 11.51 24.18
N SER A 285 8.94 11.67 23.15
CA SER A 285 9.90 12.78 23.05
C SER A 285 9.24 14.10 22.66
N ILE A 286 8.18 14.08 21.86
CA ILE A 286 7.52 15.31 21.37
C ILE A 286 6.47 15.81 22.39
N LYS A 287 5.88 14.93 23.18
CA LYS A 287 4.72 15.24 24.05
C LYS A 287 4.79 14.54 25.42
N PRO A 288 5.80 14.86 26.27
CA PRO A 288 6.06 14.13 27.52
C PRO A 288 4.98 14.28 28.61
N ARG A 289 3.92 15.10 28.42
CA ARG A 289 2.86 15.35 29.41
C ARG A 289 1.44 15.31 28.85
N VAL A 290 1.27 14.75 27.67
CA VAL A 290 -0.03 14.74 26.99
C VAL A 290 -0.87 13.57 27.51
N GLN A 291 -2.12 13.86 27.87
CA GLN A 291 -3.04 12.82 28.36
C GLN A 291 -3.37 11.83 27.23
N ILE A 292 -3.54 10.55 27.58
CA ILE A 292 -3.89 9.49 26.61
C ILE A 292 -5.15 9.84 25.81
N SER A 293 -6.10 10.56 26.41
CA SER A 293 -7.31 11.06 25.76
C SER A 293 -7.01 11.98 24.56
N GLU A 294 -5.95 12.77 24.62
CA GLU A 294 -5.50 13.62 23.51
C GLU A 294 -4.81 12.79 22.42
N TRP A 295 -3.97 11.82 22.80
CA TRP A 295 -3.37 10.85 21.86
C TRP A 295 -4.44 10.07 21.10
N HIS A 296 -5.52 9.72 21.78
CA HIS A 296 -6.66 9.04 21.19
C HIS A 296 -7.38 9.91 20.17
N LYS A 297 -7.61 11.19 20.48
CA LYS A 297 -8.24 12.15 19.55
C LYS A 297 -7.38 12.42 18.30
N GLU A 298 -6.06 12.46 18.48
CA GLU A 298 -5.07 12.66 17.41
C GLU A 298 -4.82 11.39 16.57
N GLY A 299 -5.32 10.23 16.99
CA GLY A 299 -5.21 8.97 16.24
C GLY A 299 -3.90 8.21 16.48
N ILE A 300 -3.08 8.64 17.44
CA ILE A 300 -1.85 7.93 17.83
C ILE A 300 -2.20 6.54 18.37
N THR A 301 -3.20 6.43 19.24
CA THR A 301 -3.62 5.13 19.79
C THR A 301 -4.14 4.20 18.70
N PHE A 302 -4.79 4.73 17.67
CA PHE A 302 -5.29 3.96 16.53
C PHE A 302 -4.12 3.41 15.70
N LEU A 303 -3.10 4.23 15.43
CA LEU A 303 -1.88 3.78 14.77
C LEU A 303 -1.17 2.68 15.54
N CYS A 304 -1.00 2.84 16.87
CA CYS A 304 -0.41 1.80 17.70
C CYS A 304 -1.23 0.50 17.66
N PHE A 305 -2.56 0.62 17.71
CA PHE A 305 -3.46 -0.53 17.61
C PHE A 305 -3.35 -1.26 16.26
N LEU A 306 -3.29 -0.52 15.14
CA LEU A 306 -3.07 -1.10 13.82
C LEU A 306 -1.75 -1.88 13.77
N VAL A 307 -0.66 -1.30 14.27
CA VAL A 307 0.65 -1.96 14.27
C VAL A 307 0.60 -3.27 15.09
N ILE A 308 -0.04 -3.26 16.26
CA ILE A 308 -0.20 -4.47 17.08
C ILE A 308 -1.04 -5.52 16.36
N ILE A 309 -2.17 -5.13 15.75
CA ILE A 309 -3.02 -6.07 15.00
C ILE A 309 -2.26 -6.68 13.82
N PHE A 310 -1.58 -5.86 13.02
CA PHE A 310 -0.81 -6.37 11.88
C PHE A 310 0.36 -7.24 12.32
N LEU A 311 0.96 -6.96 13.49
CA LEU A 311 1.98 -7.83 14.09
C LEU A 311 1.38 -9.19 14.48
N ILE A 312 0.23 -9.19 15.15
CA ILE A 312 -0.47 -10.43 15.52
C ILE A 312 -0.88 -11.19 14.26
N ALA A 313 -1.47 -10.51 13.27
CA ALA A 313 -1.85 -11.12 12.00
C ALA A 313 -0.63 -11.72 11.30
N PHE A 314 0.50 -11.01 11.25
CA PHE A 314 1.76 -11.51 10.74
C PHE A 314 2.23 -12.77 11.49
N PHE A 315 2.14 -12.81 12.82
CA PHE A 315 2.51 -14.00 13.59
C PHE A 315 1.54 -15.19 13.43
N VAL A 316 0.27 -14.92 13.12
CA VAL A 316 -0.75 -15.97 12.95
C VAL A 316 -0.78 -16.53 11.52
N TRP A 317 -0.46 -15.69 10.53
CA TRP A 317 -0.45 -16.06 9.10
C TRP A 317 0.90 -16.58 8.61
N MET A 318 1.95 -16.48 9.43
CA MET A 318 3.26 -17.13 9.24
C MET A 318 3.37 -18.39 10.08
#